data_AF-A0A2D7XCN5-F1
#
_entry.id   AF-A0A2D7XCN5-F1
#
_cell.length_a   1.000
_cell.length_b   1.000
_cell.length_c   1.000
_cell.angle_alpha   90.00
_cell.angle_beta   90.00
_cell.angle_gamma   90.00
#
_symmetry.space_group_name_H-M   'P 1'
#
loop_
_entity.id
_entity.type
_entity.pdbx_description
1 polymer ?
#
loop_
_entity_poly.entity_id
_entity_poly.type
_entity_poly.pdbx_seq_one_letter_code
_entity_poly.pdbx_strand_id
1 'polypeptide(L)' 'MAKFKGVPTGGFSQSTLQKVYKRGLGAYYSSGSRPKVSAHQWAMGRVKSFVTGKGGARKADKDLLSRNKK' A
#
# COMPACT_ATOMS: atom_id res chain seq x y z
N MET A 1 -0.59 14.13 5.55
CA MET A 1 -0.27 13.32 4.35
C MET A 1 0.88 12.38 4.67
N ALA A 2 0.76 11.08 4.36
CA ALA A 2 1.88 10.15 4.51
C ALA A 2 3.04 10.60 3.60
N LYS A 3 4.18 10.95 4.18
CA LYS A 3 5.38 11.36 3.44
C LYS A 3 6.11 10.09 2.98
N PHE A 4 5.99 9.71 1.71
CA PHE A 4 6.74 8.60 1.10
C PHE A 4 8.19 8.98 0.72
N LYS A 5 8.75 10.04 1.36
CA LYS A 5 10.09 10.54 1.06
C LYS A 5 11.10 9.52 1.62
N GLY A 6 11.79 8.80 0.73
CA GLY A 6 12.75 7.74 1.09
C GLY A 6 12.20 6.31 1.08
N VAL A 7 10.93 6.10 0.73
CA VAL A 7 10.37 4.76 0.47
C VAL A 7 10.60 4.43 -1.00
N PRO A 8 11.16 3.25 -1.36
CA PRO A 8 11.26 2.86 -2.76
C PRO A 8 9.86 2.88 -3.36
N THR A 9 9.66 3.67 -4.42
CA THR A 9 8.36 3.83 -5.08
C THR A 9 8.18 2.86 -6.24
N GLY A 10 9.23 2.17 -6.66
CA GLY A 10 9.16 1.06 -7.63
C GLY A 10 8.58 1.45 -8.98
N GLY A 11 8.67 2.73 -9.34
CA GLY A 11 8.09 3.29 -10.57
C GLY A 11 6.63 3.76 -10.44
N PHE A 12 6.03 3.75 -9.24
CA PHE A 12 4.65 4.21 -9.03
C PHE A 12 4.58 5.66 -8.53
N SER A 13 3.50 6.35 -8.93
CA SER A 13 3.23 7.72 -8.47
C SER A 13 2.88 7.76 -6.99
N GLN A 14 3.20 8.87 -6.31
CA GLN A 14 2.87 9.05 -4.89
C GLN A 14 1.36 8.98 -4.62
N SER A 15 0.52 9.38 -5.58
CA SER A 15 -0.93 9.26 -5.49
C SER A 15 -1.39 7.81 -5.42
N THR A 16 -0.78 6.93 -6.23
CA THR A 16 -1.07 5.48 -6.21
C THR A 16 -0.65 4.87 -4.87
N LEU A 17 0.55 5.18 -4.37
CA LEU A 17 1.02 4.68 -3.08
C LEU A 17 0.16 5.17 -1.91
N GLN A 18 -0.35 6.41 -1.98
CA GLN A 18 -1.32 6.94 -1.01
C GLN A 18 -2.63 6.15 -1.01
N LYS A 19 -3.12 5.73 -2.18
CA LYS A 19 -4.35 4.92 -2.28
C LYS A 19 -4.14 3.53 -1.67
N VAL A 20 -3.03 2.86 -1.99
CA VAL A 20 -2.66 1.57 -1.39
C VAL A 20 -2.53 1.69 0.12
N TYR A 21 -1.90 2.76 0.62
CA TYR A 21 -1.79 3.05 2.04
C TYR A 21 -3.16 3.21 2.72
N LYS A 22 -4.05 4.04 2.15
CA LYS A 22 -5.41 4.24 2.67
C LYS A 22 -6.21 2.93 2.69
N ARG A 23 -6.07 2.09 1.67
CA ARG A 23 -6.70 0.76 1.63
C ARG A 23 -6.11 -0.20 2.64
N GLY A 24 -4.80 -0.14 2.87
CA GLY A 24 -4.13 -0.89 3.92
C GLY A 24 -4.71 -0.53 5.29
N LEU A 25 -4.86 0.76 5.58
CA LEU A 25 -5.52 1.24 6.80
C LEU A 25 -6.96 0.73 6.89
N GLY A 26 -7.76 0.92 5.85
CA GLY A 26 -9.16 0.45 5.82
C GLY A 26 -9.29 -1.05 6.06
N ALA A 27 -8.43 -1.87 5.46
CA ALA A 27 -8.39 -3.30 5.69
C ALA A 27 -7.98 -3.66 7.12
N TYR A 28 -7.07 -2.91 7.74
CA TYR A 28 -6.71 -3.13 9.14
C TYR A 28 -7.88 -2.85 10.10
N TYR A 29 -8.62 -1.77 9.86
CA TYR A 29 -9.78 -1.43 10.70
C TYR A 29 -11.00 -2.31 10.39
N SER A 30 -11.16 -2.76 9.15
CA SER A 30 -12.32 -3.56 8.73
C SER A 30 -12.15 -5.07 8.96
N SER A 31 -10.94 -5.61 8.87
CA SER A 31 -10.68 -7.06 9.01
C SER A 31 -10.17 -7.47 10.39
N GLY A 32 -10.15 -6.54 11.34
CA GLY A 32 -9.68 -6.75 12.71
C GLY A 32 -8.25 -6.28 12.92
N SER A 33 -8.06 -5.50 13.99
CA SER A 33 -6.77 -5.02 14.43
C SER A 33 -5.85 -6.20 14.76
N ARG A 34 -4.66 -6.24 14.13
CA ARG A 34 -3.67 -7.27 14.43
C ARG A 34 -2.90 -6.91 15.70
N PRO A 35 -2.84 -7.79 16.71
CA PRO A 35 -1.99 -7.58 17.88
C PRO A 35 -0.55 -7.32 17.44
N LYS A 36 0.12 -6.34 18.06
CA LYS A 36 1.54 -5.97 17.83
C LYS A 36 1.86 -5.29 16.49
N VAL A 37 0.89 -4.98 15.64
CA VAL A 37 1.12 -4.25 14.39
C VAL A 37 0.25 -3.00 14.36
N SER A 38 0.86 -1.82 14.30
CA SER A 38 0.07 -0.59 14.11
C SER A 38 -0.56 -0.55 12.71
N ALA A 39 -1.72 0.10 12.59
CA ALA A 39 -2.38 0.28 11.29
C ALA A 39 -1.43 0.91 10.25
N HIS A 40 -0.56 1.83 10.67
CA HIS A 40 0.42 2.49 9.81
C HIS A 40 1.51 1.53 9.33
N GLN A 41 2.03 0.67 10.21
CA GLN A 41 2.99 -0.38 9.83
C GLN A 41 2.38 -1.38 8.85
N TRP A 42 1.13 -1.79 9.09
CA TRP A 42 0.39 -2.66 8.18
C TRP A 42 0.22 -2.06 6.79
N ALA A 43 -0.22 -0.81 6.73
CA ALA A 43 -0.40 -0.08 5.49
C ALA A 43 0.92 0.14 4.74
N MET A 44 2.01 0.44 5.46
CA MET A 44 3.35 0.55 4.87
C MET A 44 3.89 -0.79 4.35
N GLY A 45 3.60 -1.91 5.04
CA GLY A 45 3.92 -3.25 4.56
C GLY A 45 3.25 -3.56 3.22
N ARG A 46 1.98 -3.17 3.05
CA ARG A 46 1.26 -3.26 1.77
C ARG A 46 1.89 -2.39 0.68
N VAL A 47 2.24 -1.14 0.99
CA VAL A 47 2.93 -0.24 0.05
C VAL A 47 4.26 -0.86 -0.41
N LYS A 48 5.10 -1.36 0.51
CA LYS A 48 6.34 -2.06 0.16
C LYS A 48 6.11 -3.30 -0.69
N SER A 49 5.08 -4.11 -0.38
CA SER A 49 4.74 -5.30 -1.18
C SER A 49 4.22 -4.94 -2.58
N PHE A 50 3.44 -3.86 -2.69
CA PHE A 50 2.93 -3.34 -3.96
C PHE A 50 4.06 -2.85 -4.87
N VAL A 51 4.97 -2.04 -4.30
CA VAL A 51 6.17 -1.51 -4.94
C VAL A 51 7.07 -2.63 -5.41
N THR A 52 7.53 -3.49 -4.50
CA THR A 52 8.53 -4.53 -4.81
C THR A 52 7.97 -5.62 -5.70
N GLY A 53 6.65 -5.79 -5.75
CA GLY A 53 6.00 -6.87 -6.50
C GLY A 53 6.17 -8.24 -5.89
N LYS A 54 6.92 -8.34 -4.79
CA LYS A 54 7.04 -9.53 -3.97
C LYS A 54 5.89 -9.47 -2.95
N GLY A 55 4.77 -10.11 -3.30
CA GLY A 55 3.61 -10.34 -2.44
C GLY A 55 2.24 -10.02 -3.08
N GLY A 56 1.17 -10.43 -2.39
CA GLY A 56 -0.20 -10.40 -2.90
C GLY A 56 -0.83 -9.00 -3.05
N ALA A 57 -0.14 -7.93 -2.65
CA ALA A 57 -0.66 -6.56 -2.72
C ALA A 57 -0.95 -6.12 -4.17
N ARG A 58 -0.17 -6.57 -5.16
CA ARG A 58 -0.47 -6.29 -6.59
C ARG A 58 -1.74 -6.98 -7.08
N LYS A 59 -2.15 -8.08 -6.44
CA LYS A 59 -3.42 -8.77 -6.75
C LYS A 59 -4.61 -8.08 -6.06
N ALA A 60 -4.40 -7.56 -4.84
CA ALA A 60 -5.41 -6.83 -4.09
C ALA A 60 -5.66 -5.40 -4.61
N ASP A 61 -4.61 -4.72 -5.10
CA ASP A 61 -4.64 -3.36 -5.64
C ASP A 61 -4.44 -3.34 -7.16
N LYS A 62 -4.91 -4.40 -7.84
CA LYS A 62 -4.73 -4.62 -9.28
C LYS A 62 -5.41 -3.53 -10.12
N ASP A 63 -6.47 -2.94 -9.59
CA ASP A 63 -7.17 -1.78 -10.17
C ASP A 63 -6.26 -0.52 -10.20
N LEU A 64 -5.42 -0.33 -9.17
CA LEU A 64 -4.45 0.76 -9.10
C LEU A 64 -3.23 0.50 -10.01
N LEU A 65 -2.91 -0.76 -10.26
CA LEU A 65 -1.83 -1.17 -11.17
C LEU A 65 -2.19 -0.91 -12.64
N SER A 66 -3.41 -1.22 -13.06
CA SER A 66 -3.83 -1.07 -14.47
C SER A 66 -3.97 0.39 -14.91
N ARG A 67 -4.31 1.27 -13.96
CA ARG A 67 -4.62 2.68 -14.22
C ARG A 67 -3.38 3.58 -14.33
N ASN A 68 -2.19 3.02 -14.09
CA ASN A 68 -0.91 3.72 -14.16
C ASN A 68 -0.16 3.48 -15.49
N LYS A 69 -0.80 2.84 -16.48
CA LYS A 69 -0.39 2.91 -17.89
C LYS A 69 -0.95 4.20 -18.50
N LYS A 70 -0.28 5.32 -18.30
CA LYS A 70 -0.43 6.51 -19.14
C LYS A 70 0.91 7.21 -19.23
#